data_AF-A0A5D3DB14-F1
#
_entry.id   AF-A0A5D3DB14-F1
#
_cell.length_a   1.000
_cell.length_b   1.000
_cell.length_c   1.000
_cell.angle_alpha   90.00
_cell.angle_beta   90.00
_cell.angle_gamma   90.00
#
_symmetry.space_group_name_H-M   'P 1'
#
loop_
_entity.id
_entity.type
_entity.pdbx_description
1 polymer ?
#
loop_
_entity_poly.entity_id
_entity_poly.type
_entity_poly.pdbx_seq_one_letter_code
_entity_poly.pdbx_strand_id
1 'polypeptide(L)'
;MKTIAVEKQSRVDIVFNEYGQPIGDESVGLASFLGPLVREFVPMNLENWLKLPTRLKVVLWKSIQLKSEKYKAMKKKQLPQTCSRKGYARLAEEMRKSSSDPSSVTRVALWTKAHKRKDGQPMNSQVAETLHCRSDGVIVKVVWKCSDDVMI
;
A
#
# COMPACT_ATOMS: atom_id res chain seq x y z
N MET A 1 3.25 10.43 3.66
CA MET A 1 3.07 9.16 2.90
C MET A 1 2.62 9.52 1.50
N LYS A 2 3.47 9.36 0.48
CA LYS A 2 3.06 9.59 -0.90
C LYS A 2 2.23 8.40 -1.39
N THR A 3 1.05 8.65 -1.94
CA THR A 3 0.07 7.65 -2.37
C THR A 3 0.47 7.05 -3.72
N ILE A 4 1.11 5.88 -3.72
CA ILE A 4 1.23 5.09 -4.97
C ILE A 4 -0.17 4.74 -5.46
N ALA A 5 -0.43 5.09 -6.71
CA ALA A 5 -1.66 4.90 -7.45
C ALA A 5 -2.24 3.48 -7.33
N VAL A 6 -3.41 3.32 -6.72
CA VAL A 6 -4.15 2.04 -6.71
C VAL A 6 -5.16 1.99 -7.86
N GLU A 7 -5.64 3.15 -8.31
CA GLU A 7 -6.63 3.32 -9.37
C GLU A 7 -6.06 4.03 -10.60
N LYS A 8 -6.69 3.84 -11.77
CA LYS A 8 -6.23 4.38 -13.06
C LYS A 8 -6.10 5.92 -13.03
N GLN A 9 -6.95 6.59 -12.25
CA GLN A 9 -6.99 8.05 -12.06
C GLN A 9 -5.99 8.58 -11.01
N SER A 10 -5.30 7.68 -10.29
CA SER A 10 -4.29 8.07 -9.28
C SER A 10 -2.86 7.94 -9.79
N ARG A 11 -2.67 7.65 -11.09
CA ARG A 11 -1.35 7.48 -11.71
C ARG A 11 -0.56 8.77 -11.53
N VAL A 12 0.67 8.59 -11.07
CA VAL A 12 1.62 9.69 -10.94
C VAL A 12 2.31 9.83 -12.28
N ASP A 13 2.05 10.93 -12.97
CA ASP A 13 2.74 11.24 -14.22
C ASP A 13 4.15 11.69 -13.91
N ILE A 14 5.12 11.08 -14.59
CA ILE A 14 6.54 11.35 -14.42
C ILE A 14 7.02 12.03 -15.69
N VAL A 15 7.53 13.24 -15.53
CA VAL A 15 8.11 14.01 -16.62
C VAL A 15 9.53 13.51 -16.87
N PHE A 16 9.90 13.33 -18.13
CA PHE A 16 11.24 12.94 -18.54
C PHE A 16 11.91 14.08 -19.30
N ASN A 17 13.23 14.22 -19.16
CA ASN A 17 14.01 15.12 -20.02
C ASN A 17 14.32 14.50 -21.39
N GLU A 18 15.04 15.26 -22.22
CA GLU A 18 15.55 14.85 -23.53
C GLU A 18 16.45 13.59 -23.47
N TYR A 19 17.08 13.31 -22.33
CA TYR A 19 17.90 12.12 -22.10
C TYR A 19 17.10 10.93 -21.55
N GLY A 20 15.77 11.06 -21.41
CA GLY A 20 14.92 10.01 -20.85
C GLY A 20 15.10 9.78 -19.33
N GLN A 21 15.64 10.76 -18.61
CA GLN A 21 15.77 10.72 -17.15
C GLN A 21 14.53 11.34 -16.50
N PRO A 22 13.97 10.72 -15.46
CA PRO A 22 12.78 11.24 -14.79
C PRO A 22 13.14 12.45 -13.91
N ILE A 23 12.37 13.54 -14.01
CA ILE A 23 12.56 14.81 -13.29
C ILE A 23 11.40 15.06 -12.33
N GLY A 24 11.67 15.77 -11.23
CA GLY A 24 10.69 16.24 -10.25
C GLY A 24 10.59 15.35 -9.00
N ASP A 25 9.83 15.80 -8.00
CA ASP A 25 9.75 15.14 -6.69
C ASP A 25 9.21 13.70 -6.72
N GLU A 26 8.49 13.35 -7.79
CA GLU A 26 7.92 12.03 -8.00
C GLU A 26 8.92 11.06 -8.66
N SER A 27 9.96 11.57 -9.33
CA SER A 27 11.02 10.74 -9.92
C SER A 27 11.77 9.93 -8.87
N VAL A 28 11.91 10.48 -7.67
CA VAL A 28 12.57 9.84 -6.53
C VAL A 28 11.90 8.52 -6.17
N GLY A 29 10.56 8.47 -6.22
CA GLY A 29 9.80 7.26 -5.95
C GLY A 29 10.05 6.17 -7.00
N LEU A 30 10.08 6.55 -8.28
CA LEU A 30 10.39 5.65 -9.38
C LEU A 30 11.83 5.13 -9.29
N ALA A 31 12.79 6.01 -9.04
CA ALA A 31 14.20 5.65 -8.91
C ALA A 31 14.43 4.70 -7.72
N SER A 32 13.75 4.93 -6.59
CA SER A 32 13.82 4.05 -5.42
C SER A 32 13.25 2.66 -5.70
N PHE A 33 12.21 2.56 -6.53
CA PHE A 33 11.62 1.29 -6.92
C PHE A 33 12.46 0.54 -7.97
N LEU A 34 12.96 1.23 -9.00
CA LEU A 34 13.75 0.63 -10.08
C LEU A 34 15.18 0.33 -9.66
N GLY A 35 15.80 1.17 -8.83
CA GLY A 35 17.22 1.11 -8.48
C GLY A 35 17.69 -0.26 -7.99
N PRO A 36 17.04 -0.87 -6.97
CA PRO A 36 17.42 -2.19 -6.50
C PRO A 36 17.30 -3.28 -7.57
N LEU A 37 16.25 -3.23 -8.40
CA LEU A 37 16.04 -4.19 -9.49
C LEU A 37 17.13 -4.05 -10.56
N VAL A 38 17.47 -2.82 -10.94
CA VAL A 38 18.54 -2.57 -11.92
C VAL A 38 19.88 -3.08 -11.37
N ARG A 39 20.22 -2.81 -10.10
CA ARG A 39 21.47 -3.29 -9.49
C ARG A 39 21.56 -4.81 -9.36
N GLU A 40 20.43 -5.49 -9.21
CA GLU A 40 20.34 -6.95 -9.14
C GLU A 40 20.60 -7.60 -10.51
N PHE A 41 20.03 -7.05 -11.59
CA PHE A 41 20.10 -7.65 -12.93
C PHE A 41 21.20 -7.10 -13.83
N VAL A 42 21.74 -5.92 -13.53
CA VAL A 42 22.74 -5.25 -14.37
C VAL A 42 24.12 -5.40 -13.73
N PRO A 43 25.05 -6.10 -14.41
CA PRO A 43 26.41 -6.23 -13.91
C PRO A 43 27.08 -4.86 -13.74
N MET A 44 27.77 -4.65 -12.61
CA MET A 44 28.47 -3.38 -12.35
C MET A 44 29.64 -3.13 -13.31
N ASN A 45 30.17 -4.18 -13.95
CA ASN A 45 31.24 -4.08 -14.94
C ASN A 45 30.75 -3.72 -16.35
N LEU A 46 29.45 -3.47 -16.54
CA LEU A 46 28.90 -3.07 -17.82
C LEU A 46 29.17 -1.57 -18.06
N GLU A 47 30.03 -1.26 -19.01
CA GLU A 47 30.35 0.13 -19.37
C GLU A 47 29.17 0.91 -19.96
N ASN A 48 28.30 0.23 -20.73
CA ASN A 48 27.21 0.89 -21.44
C ASN A 48 25.95 0.02 -21.50
N TRP A 49 24.79 0.63 -21.24
CA TRP A 49 23.48 -0.02 -21.25
C TRP A 49 23.14 -0.69 -22.60
N LEU A 50 23.60 -0.11 -23.71
CA LEU A 50 23.39 -0.69 -25.04
C LEU A 50 24.02 -2.08 -25.17
N LYS A 51 25.10 -2.35 -24.44
CA LYS A 51 25.78 -3.67 -24.40
C LYS A 51 25.04 -4.71 -23.56
N LEU A 52 24.01 -4.32 -22.79
CA LEU A 52 23.25 -5.28 -21.99
C LEU A 52 22.47 -6.24 -22.92
N PRO A 53 22.66 -7.56 -22.80
CA PRO A 53 21.98 -8.54 -23.63
C PRO A 53 20.45 -8.40 -23.57
N THR A 54 19.79 -8.55 -24.73
CA THR A 54 18.33 -8.47 -24.85
C THR A 54 17.62 -9.39 -23.86
N ARG A 55 18.17 -10.58 -23.61
CA ARG A 55 17.64 -11.51 -22.60
C ARG A 55 17.55 -10.90 -21.21
N LEU A 56 18.58 -10.20 -20.75
CA LEU A 56 18.57 -9.55 -19.43
C LEU A 56 17.60 -8.38 -19.39
N LYS A 57 17.48 -7.60 -20.47
CA LYS A 57 16.47 -6.53 -20.59
C LYS A 57 15.04 -7.09 -20.42
N VAL A 58 14.74 -8.22 -21.07
CA VAL A 58 13.44 -8.88 -20.96
C VAL A 58 13.18 -9.40 -19.55
N VAL A 59 14.18 -10.03 -18.91
CA VAL A 59 14.05 -10.54 -17.53
C VAL A 59 13.85 -9.40 -16.53
N LEU A 60 14.63 -8.32 -16.66
CA LEU A 60 14.48 -7.13 -15.82
C LEU A 60 13.09 -6.52 -15.98
N TRP A 61 12.60 -6.36 -17.22
CA TRP A 61 11.27 -5.82 -17.48
C TRP A 61 10.16 -6.66 -16.84
N LYS A 62 10.23 -7.99 -16.99
CA LYS A 62 9.30 -8.92 -16.33
C LYS A 62 9.35 -8.81 -14.81
N SER A 63 10.54 -8.68 -14.23
CA SER A 63 10.73 -8.54 -12.79
C SER A 63 10.14 -7.25 -12.24
N ILE A 64 10.27 -6.14 -13.00
CA ILE A 64 9.63 -4.86 -12.69
C ILE A 64 8.10 -5.01 -12.68
N GLN A 65 7.53 -5.66 -13.69
CA GLN A 65 6.08 -5.89 -13.77
C GLN A 65 5.58 -6.73 -12.59
N LEU A 66 6.24 -7.84 -12.28
CA LEU A 66 5.89 -8.72 -11.17
C LEU A 66 5.95 -8.01 -9.82
N LYS A 67 7.02 -7.24 -9.53
CA LYS A 67 7.08 -6.46 -8.28
C LYS A 67 5.98 -5.40 -8.23
N SER A 68 5.68 -4.74 -9.35
CA SER A 68 4.61 -3.75 -9.42
C SER A 68 3.24 -4.37 -9.09
N GLU A 69 2.93 -5.52 -9.67
CA GLU A 69 1.69 -6.26 -9.39
C GLU A 69 1.61 -6.74 -7.94
N LYS A 70 2.71 -7.28 -7.40
CA LYS A 70 2.81 -7.66 -5.99
C LYS A 70 2.51 -6.48 -5.07
N TYR A 71 3.12 -5.31 -5.31
CA TYR A 71 2.86 -4.11 -4.52
C TYR A 71 1.42 -3.62 -4.64
N LYS A 72 0.82 -3.66 -5.85
CA LYS A 72 -0.61 -3.33 -6.04
C LYS A 72 -1.50 -4.28 -5.24
N ALA A 73 -1.24 -5.59 -5.29
CA ALA A 73 -2.01 -6.58 -4.54
C ALA A 73 -1.89 -6.38 -3.03
N MET A 74 -0.66 -6.14 -2.52
CA MET A 74 -0.45 -5.83 -1.10
C MET A 74 -1.19 -4.55 -0.69
N LYS A 75 -1.15 -3.49 -1.51
CA LYS A 75 -1.90 -2.26 -1.23
C LYS A 75 -3.41 -2.46 -1.19
N LYS A 76 -3.97 -3.22 -2.12
CA LYS A 76 -5.41 -3.54 -2.12
C LYS A 76 -5.84 -4.27 -0.85
N LYS A 77 -4.97 -5.05 -0.23
CA LYS A 77 -5.24 -5.78 1.02
C LYS A 77 -5.05 -4.96 2.29
N GLN A 78 -4.50 -3.74 2.20
CA GLN A 78 -4.33 -2.90 3.38
C GLN A 78 -5.69 -2.43 3.90
N LEU A 79 -5.83 -2.43 5.22
CA LEU A 79 -6.96 -1.84 5.95
C LEU A 79 -6.45 -0.56 6.62
N PRO A 80 -6.35 0.55 5.87
CA PRO A 80 -5.81 1.78 6.41
C PRO A 80 -6.78 2.39 7.43
N GLN A 81 -6.24 2.84 8.55
CA GLN A 81 -6.99 3.58 9.56
C GLN A 81 -7.11 5.06 9.20
N THR A 82 -8.24 5.68 9.49
CA THR A 82 -8.48 7.12 9.36
C THR A 82 -8.03 7.92 10.59
N CYS A 83 -7.64 7.25 11.69
CA CYS A 83 -7.27 7.90 12.95
C CYS A 83 -5.88 8.58 12.95
N SER A 84 -5.46 9.17 11.82
CA SER A 84 -4.29 10.05 11.65
C SER A 84 -3.12 9.75 12.62
N ARG A 85 -2.59 10.76 13.32
CA ARG A 85 -1.57 10.65 14.37
C ARG A 85 -2.14 10.39 15.76
N LYS A 86 -3.48 10.35 15.90
CA LYS A 86 -4.14 10.21 17.21
C LYS A 86 -3.94 8.80 17.79
N GLY A 87 -4.04 7.77 16.94
CA GLY A 87 -3.94 6.36 17.34
C GLY A 87 -5.17 5.87 18.11
N TYR A 88 -5.25 4.56 18.33
CA TYR A 88 -6.42 3.91 18.96
C TYR A 88 -6.70 4.35 20.38
N ALA A 89 -5.65 4.55 21.20
CA ALA A 89 -5.81 4.92 22.61
C ALA A 89 -6.52 6.27 22.78
N ARG A 90 -6.07 7.30 22.05
CA ARG A 90 -6.69 8.63 22.10
C ARG A 90 -8.09 8.63 21.49
N LEU A 91 -8.29 7.86 20.42
CA LEU A 91 -9.62 7.72 19.82
C LEU A 91 -10.61 7.06 20.79
N ALA A 92 -10.17 6.06 21.55
CA ALA A 92 -11.00 5.41 22.57
C ALA A 92 -11.38 6.40 23.67
N GLU A 93 -10.43 7.20 24.16
CA GLU A 93 -10.71 8.26 25.15
C GLU A 93 -11.68 9.32 24.63
N GLU A 94 -11.53 9.77 23.37
CA GLU A 94 -12.49 10.69 22.75
C GLU A 94 -13.89 10.07 22.67
N MET A 95 -13.99 8.78 22.31
CA MET A 95 -15.27 8.07 22.32
C MET A 95 -15.88 8.01 23.72
N ARG A 96 -15.09 7.70 24.75
CA ARG A 96 -15.52 7.65 26.16
C ARG A 96 -16.00 9.00 26.67
N LYS A 97 -15.29 10.07 26.36
CA LYS A 97 -15.66 11.44 26.74
C LYS A 97 -16.93 11.92 26.04
N SER A 98 -17.14 11.48 24.80
CA SER A 98 -18.34 11.83 24.02
C SER A 98 -19.56 10.97 24.35
N SER A 99 -19.38 9.81 24.99
CA SER A 99 -20.45 8.89 25.36
C SER A 99 -20.93 9.15 26.78
N SER A 100 -22.24 9.08 27.00
CA SER A 100 -22.84 9.13 28.34
C SER A 100 -22.37 7.96 29.23
N ASP A 101 -22.14 6.78 28.65
CA ASP A 101 -21.61 5.59 29.33
C ASP A 101 -20.23 5.20 28.79
N PRO A 102 -19.12 5.54 29.47
CA PRO A 102 -17.76 5.25 29.03
C PRO A 102 -17.44 3.75 28.89
N SER A 103 -18.15 2.88 29.61
CA SER A 103 -17.98 1.42 29.56
C SER A 103 -18.56 0.80 28.28
N SER A 104 -19.46 1.51 27.59
CA SER A 104 -20.12 1.03 26.37
C SER A 104 -19.19 1.00 25.14
N VAL A 105 -18.02 1.66 25.20
CA VAL A 105 -17.07 1.76 24.09
C VAL A 105 -16.40 0.40 23.85
N THR A 106 -17.00 -0.38 22.94
CA THR A 106 -16.50 -1.69 22.55
C THR A 106 -15.38 -1.57 21.53
N ARG A 107 -14.43 -2.52 21.53
CA ARG A 107 -13.37 -2.63 20.51
C ARG A 107 -13.91 -2.64 19.06
N VAL A 108 -15.09 -3.23 18.84
CA VAL A 108 -15.79 -3.22 17.55
C VAL A 108 -16.13 -1.78 17.13
N ALA A 109 -16.80 -1.03 18.01
CA ALA A 109 -17.18 0.36 17.74
C ALA A 109 -15.95 1.24 17.51
N LEU A 110 -14.89 1.04 18.30
CA LEU A 110 -13.61 1.73 18.13
C LEU A 110 -12.98 1.44 16.76
N TRP A 111 -12.92 0.16 16.36
CA TRP A 111 -12.37 -0.24 15.07
C TRP A 111 -13.19 0.30 13.90
N THR A 112 -14.52 0.26 14.01
CA THR A 112 -15.45 0.82 13.02
C THR A 112 -15.26 2.32 12.86
N LYS A 113 -15.12 3.07 13.96
CA LYS A 113 -14.85 4.52 13.92
C LYS A 113 -13.47 4.84 13.34
N ALA A 114 -12.47 4.00 13.63
CA ALA A 114 -11.11 4.16 13.15
C ALA A 114 -10.93 3.87 11.65
N HIS A 115 -11.89 3.23 10.98
CA HIS A 115 -11.79 2.88 9.55
C HIS A 115 -12.88 3.51 8.66
N LYS A 116 -13.77 4.31 9.26
CA LYS A 116 -14.74 5.13 8.54
C LYS A 116 -14.22 6.56 8.39
N ARG A 117 -14.60 7.22 7.30
CA ARG A 117 -14.40 8.67 7.10
C ARG A 117 -15.42 9.45 7.95
N LYS A 118 -15.27 10.78 8.01
CA LYS A 118 -16.25 11.65 8.70
C LYS A 118 -17.65 11.50 8.11
N ASP A 119 -17.73 11.25 6.80
CA ASP A 119 -18.99 11.05 6.06
C ASP A 119 -19.58 9.63 6.25
N GLY A 120 -19.00 8.80 7.13
CA GLY A 120 -19.46 7.45 7.44
C GLY A 120 -19.07 6.37 6.41
N GLN A 121 -18.59 6.76 5.23
CA GLN A 121 -18.13 5.81 4.21
C GLN A 121 -16.83 5.09 4.59
N PRO A 122 -16.69 3.80 4.22
CA PRO A 122 -15.45 3.04 4.37
C PRO A 122 -14.37 3.59 3.43
N MET A 123 -13.11 3.53 3.85
CA MET A 123 -12.01 4.13 3.10
C MET A 123 -11.58 3.33 1.86
N ASN A 124 -11.83 2.03 1.83
CA ASN A 124 -11.65 1.18 0.66
C ASN A 124 -12.64 0.00 0.67
N SER A 125 -12.71 -0.74 -0.44
CA SER A 125 -13.61 -1.88 -0.59
C SER A 125 -13.36 -2.98 0.45
N GLN A 126 -12.11 -3.21 0.84
CA GLN A 126 -11.76 -4.27 1.80
C GLN A 126 -12.17 -3.95 3.24
N VAL A 127 -12.08 -2.68 3.64
CA VAL A 127 -12.68 -2.21 4.90
C VAL A 127 -14.20 -2.38 4.85
N ALA A 128 -14.84 -2.09 3.71
CA ALA A 128 -16.28 -2.27 3.54
C ALA A 128 -16.68 -3.75 3.68
N GLU A 129 -15.98 -4.65 2.99
CA GLU A 129 -16.18 -6.10 3.08
C GLU A 129 -15.98 -6.62 4.51
N THR A 130 -14.93 -6.14 5.21
CA THR A 130 -14.65 -6.53 6.60
C THR A 130 -15.75 -6.04 7.54
N LEU A 131 -16.31 -4.84 7.32
CA LEU A 131 -17.43 -4.31 8.10
C LEU A 131 -18.73 -5.09 7.84
N HIS A 132 -18.95 -5.53 6.59
CA HIS A 132 -20.12 -6.33 6.20
C HIS A 132 -20.07 -7.73 6.83
N CYS A 133 -18.97 -8.48 6.62
CA CYS A 133 -18.80 -9.83 7.18
C CYS A 133 -18.97 -9.87 8.70
N ARG A 134 -18.57 -8.79 9.39
CA ARG A 134 -18.66 -8.68 10.84
C ARG A 134 -20.08 -8.42 11.35
N SER A 135 -20.96 -7.88 10.50
CA SER A 135 -22.39 -7.69 10.80
C SER A 135 -23.16 -9.00 10.63
N ASP A 136 -22.73 -9.87 9.72
CA ASP A 136 -23.39 -11.15 9.40
C ASP A 136 -22.99 -12.31 10.33
N GLY A 137 -22.22 -12.03 11.40
CA GLY A 137 -21.77 -13.05 12.36
C GLY A 137 -20.70 -14.00 11.82
N VAL A 138 -20.28 -13.87 10.56
CA VAL A 138 -19.18 -14.63 9.99
C VAL A 138 -17.86 -13.97 10.39
N ILE A 139 -17.27 -14.45 11.48
CA ILE A 139 -15.89 -14.11 11.84
C ILE A 139 -14.99 -14.79 10.80
N VAL A 140 -14.76 -14.12 9.67
CA VAL A 140 -13.61 -14.45 8.84
C VAL A 140 -12.42 -14.11 9.72
N LYS A 141 -11.72 -15.14 10.23
CA LYS A 141 -10.35 -14.96 10.70
C LYS A 141 -9.65 -14.26 9.54
N VAL A 142 -9.36 -12.98 9.69
CA VAL A 142 -8.30 -12.33 8.93
C VAL A 142 -7.02 -12.97 9.46
N VAL A 143 -6.82 -14.24 9.06
CA VAL A 143 -5.53 -14.89 9.15
C VAL A 143 -4.66 -13.98 8.31
N TRP A 144 -3.80 -13.24 8.98
CA TRP A 144 -2.57 -12.83 8.36
C TRP A 144 -1.91 -14.13 7.93
N LYS A 145 -2.18 -14.59 6.71
CA LYS A 145 -1.25 -15.48 6.03
C LYS A 145 -0.05 -14.57 5.80
N CYS A 146 0.82 -14.51 6.80
CA CYS A 146 2.23 -14.39 6.56
C CYS A 146 2.49 -15.44 5.48
N SER A 147 2.81 -14.99 4.27
CA SER A 147 3.18 -15.92 3.20
C SER A 147 4.39 -16.67 3.76
N ASP A 148 4.24 -17.96 4.05
CA ASP A 148 5.32 -18.85 4.47
C ASP A 148 6.31 -19.14 3.31
N ASP A 149 6.49 -18.16 2.41
CA ASP A 149 7.43 -18.18 1.29
C ASP A 149 8.54 -17.16 1.50
N VAL A 150 9.12 -17.17 2.70
CA VAL A 150 10.51 -16.73 2.91
C VAL A 150 11.26 -17.93 3.45
N MET A 151 11.52 -18.87 2.55
CA MET A 151 12.76 -19.64 2.60
C MET A 151 13.75 -18.96 1.66
N ILE A 152 14.95 -18.76 2.23
CA ILE A 152 16.17 -18.12 1.72
C ILE A 152 16.19 -16.59 1.84
#